data_AF-A0A7C5SBG2-F1
#
_entry.id   AF-A0A7C5SBG2-F1
#
_cell.length_a   1.000
_cell.length_b   1.000
_cell.length_c   1.000
_cell.angle_alpha   90.00
_cell.angle_beta   90.00
_cell.angle_gamma   90.00
#
_symmetry.space_group_name_H-M   'P 1'
#
loop_
_entity.id
_entity.type
_entity.pdbx_description
1 polymer ?
#
loop_
_entity_poly.entity_id
_entity_poly.type
_entity_poly.pdbx_seq_one_letter_code
_entity_poly.pdbx_strand_id
1 'polypeptide(L)'
;MHGDRRIEREETNSMKSIAKLALGGVIAAGLVAGPTLAGDNMKTAKLASYKVVDDIAIPEPLAGKKGDPARGEKLFVARKKGNCLACHKVEQLKQHLFHGEIGPELSDVASNMTPAEMRLRLVDPKIVNPETIMPSFHKVKGLHRVMKKFKGKPVLSAQEIEDIIAFVQTLKMPKQAKK
;
A
#
# COMPACT_ATOMS: atom_id res chain seq x y z
N MET A 1 -62.40 1.90 3.52
CA MET A 1 -62.05 1.62 4.94
C MET A 1 -60.57 1.88 5.12
N HIS A 2 -60.24 2.88 5.96
CA HIS A 2 -58.96 3.17 6.61
C HIS A 2 -57.74 3.41 5.70
N GLY A 3 -57.06 4.55 5.70
CA GLY A 3 -57.01 5.63 6.68
C GLY A 3 -55.62 6.25 6.58
N ASP A 4 -55.58 7.49 6.12
CA ASP A 4 -54.43 8.36 5.98
C ASP A 4 -53.78 8.71 7.35
N ARG A 5 -52.50 9.13 7.29
CA ARG A 5 -51.69 9.82 8.32
C ARG A 5 -50.91 8.97 9.34
N ARG A 6 -49.58 9.06 9.21
CA ARG A 6 -48.64 9.12 10.34
C ARG A 6 -47.47 10.02 9.90
N ILE A 7 -47.64 11.34 10.03
CA ILE A 7 -47.16 12.17 11.14
C ILE A 7 -45.63 12.35 11.09
N GLU A 8 -45.28 13.54 10.61
CA GLU A 8 -44.03 14.28 10.83
C GLU A 8 -43.79 14.52 12.33
N ARG A 9 -42.51 14.53 12.74
CA ARG A 9 -41.89 15.10 13.96
C ARG A 9 -40.68 14.20 14.28
N GLU A 10 -39.49 14.68 14.58
CA GLU A 10 -39.08 15.97 15.13
C GLU A 10 -37.57 16.10 14.92
N GLU A 11 -37.13 17.06 14.11
CA GLU A 11 -35.84 17.70 14.31
C GLU A 11 -35.90 18.43 15.65
N THR A 12 -35.02 18.09 16.60
CA THR A 12 -34.76 18.96 17.76
C THR A 12 -33.28 19.27 17.82
N ASN A 13 -32.93 20.31 17.07
CA ASN A 13 -31.75 21.13 17.26
C ASN A 13 -31.88 21.85 18.62
N SER A 14 -30.97 21.59 19.55
CA SER A 14 -30.85 22.39 20.79
C SER A 14 -29.38 22.72 21.05
N MET A 15 -28.88 23.68 20.28
CA MET A 15 -27.77 24.56 20.65
C MET A 15 -28.32 25.75 21.43
N LYS A 16 -27.92 25.88 22.70
CA LYS A 16 -27.95 27.05 23.63
C LYS A 16 -27.70 26.45 25.03
N SER A 17 -26.80 26.88 25.91
CA SER A 17 -26.24 28.20 26.16
C SER A 17 -24.96 28.10 27.01
N ILE A 18 -24.27 29.22 27.03
CA ILE A 18 -22.96 29.53 27.58
C ILE A 18 -23.12 30.10 29.01
N ALA A 19 -22.08 29.95 29.85
CA ALA A 19 -21.75 30.73 31.06
C ALA A 19 -22.63 30.50 32.32
N LYS A 20 -22.14 30.47 33.58
CA LYS A 20 -20.92 31.04 34.21
C LYS A 20 -20.76 30.51 35.67
N LEU A 21 -19.50 30.51 36.14
CA LEU A 21 -18.99 30.78 37.52
C LEU A 21 -19.20 29.76 38.67
N ALA A 22 -18.08 29.18 39.14
CA ALA A 22 -17.60 29.39 40.53
C ALA A 22 -16.10 29.05 40.64
N LEU A 23 -15.44 29.83 41.50
CA LEU A 23 -14.02 30.04 41.70
C LEU A 23 -13.44 29.03 42.70
N GLY A 24 -12.24 28.50 42.41
CA GLY A 24 -11.47 27.68 43.36
C GLY A 24 -10.10 27.36 42.76
N GLY A 25 -9.10 28.18 43.08
CA GLY A 25 -7.78 28.11 42.47
C GLY A 25 -6.90 26.99 43.01
N VAL A 26 -6.02 26.45 42.16
CA VAL A 26 -4.62 26.16 42.43
C VAL A 26 -3.88 26.27 41.09
N ILE A 27 -2.81 27.05 41.07
CA ILE A 27 -1.89 27.21 39.93
C ILE A 27 -1.04 25.93 39.83
N ALA A 28 -1.18 25.21 38.73
CA ALA A 28 -0.19 24.26 38.26
C ALA A 28 -0.07 24.41 36.74
N ALA A 29 0.93 25.19 36.31
CA ALA A 29 1.32 25.29 34.91
C ALA A 29 1.97 23.96 34.49
N GLY A 30 1.18 23.12 33.82
CA GLY A 30 1.66 21.91 33.15
C GLY A 30 1.03 21.85 31.77
N LEU A 31 1.84 22.05 30.73
CA LEU A 31 1.44 22.02 29.33
C LEU A 31 0.58 20.79 29.01
N VAL A 32 -0.60 21.03 28.46
CA VAL A 32 -1.46 20.04 27.80
C VAL A 32 -0.75 19.51 26.55
N ALA A 33 -0.14 18.32 26.65
CA ALA A 33 0.30 17.54 25.51
C ALA A 33 -0.91 16.77 24.94
N GLY A 34 -1.66 17.39 24.03
CA GLY A 34 -2.65 16.67 23.21
C GLY A 34 -1.95 15.70 22.26
N PRO A 35 -2.57 14.58 21.87
CA PRO A 35 -1.99 13.65 20.92
C PRO A 35 -1.86 14.36 19.56
N THR A 36 -0.62 14.58 19.13
CA THR A 36 -0.34 15.02 17.76
C THR A 36 -0.71 13.88 16.83
N LEU A 37 -1.85 14.00 16.15
CA LEU A 37 -2.09 13.26 14.93
C LEU A 37 -0.99 13.68 13.95
N ALA A 38 0.04 12.83 13.81
CA ALA A 38 0.97 12.91 12.73
C ALA A 38 0.17 12.69 11.44
N GLY A 39 -0.31 13.80 10.86
CA GLY A 39 -0.82 13.80 9.51
C GLY A 39 0.34 13.44 8.61
N ASP A 40 0.32 12.21 8.10
CA ASP A 40 1.21 11.80 7.02
C ASP A 40 1.05 12.80 5.89
N ASN A 41 2.07 13.66 5.73
CA ASN A 41 2.23 14.55 4.61
C ASN A 41 2.32 13.67 3.36
N MET A 42 1.17 13.39 2.75
CA MET A 42 1.02 12.70 1.49
C MET A 42 1.54 13.60 0.38
N LYS A 43 2.86 13.84 0.37
CA LYS A 43 3.57 14.39 -0.78
C LYS A 43 3.21 13.49 -1.94
N THR A 44 2.55 14.06 -2.94
CA THR A 44 2.16 13.34 -4.16
C THR A 44 3.33 12.49 -4.63
N ALA A 45 3.15 11.16 -4.65
CA ALA A 45 4.21 10.23 -5.01
C ALA A 45 4.66 10.55 -6.44
N LYS A 46 5.81 11.22 -6.56
CA LYS A 46 6.44 11.55 -7.83
C LYS A 46 7.03 10.26 -8.40
N LEU A 47 6.89 10.08 -9.71
CA LEU A 47 7.55 9.00 -10.44
C LEU A 47 9.07 9.14 -10.25
N ALA A 48 9.73 8.09 -9.76
CA ALA A 48 11.18 8.05 -9.66
C ALA A 48 11.80 7.81 -11.05
N SER A 49 12.97 8.39 -11.27
CA SER A 49 13.83 8.02 -12.40
C SER A 49 14.51 6.68 -12.12
N TYR A 50 14.65 5.87 -13.15
CA TYR A 50 15.37 4.60 -13.11
C TYR A 50 15.95 4.30 -14.49
N LYS A 51 16.97 3.43 -14.53
CA LYS A 51 17.56 2.91 -15.76
C LYS A 51 17.26 1.41 -15.83
N VAL A 52 16.71 0.98 -16.95
CA VAL A 52 16.59 -0.44 -17.29
C VAL A 52 17.89 -0.88 -17.96
N VAL A 53 18.38 -2.06 -17.57
CA VAL A 53 19.58 -2.69 -18.13
C VAL A 53 19.17 -4.03 -18.72
N ASP A 54 19.56 -4.24 -19.98
CA ASP A 54 19.35 -5.46 -20.78
C ASP A 54 17.88 -5.94 -20.81
N ASP A 55 16.93 -5.03 -20.62
CA ASP A 55 15.49 -5.30 -20.54
C ASP A 55 15.07 -6.34 -19.47
N ILE A 56 15.96 -6.65 -18.52
CA ILE A 56 15.74 -7.65 -17.47
C ILE A 56 15.84 -7.08 -16.06
N ALA A 57 16.49 -5.93 -15.87
CA ALA A 57 16.80 -5.44 -14.53
C ALA A 57 16.73 -3.91 -14.37
N ILE A 58 16.43 -3.48 -13.14
CA ILE A 58 16.68 -2.12 -12.65
C ILE A 58 17.68 -2.25 -11.48
N PRO A 59 18.99 -2.11 -11.73
CA PRO A 59 20.03 -2.41 -10.74
C PRO A 59 19.93 -1.53 -9.50
N GLU A 60 19.75 -0.22 -9.70
CA GLU A 60 19.77 0.75 -8.62
C GLU A 60 18.42 0.84 -7.88
N PRO A 61 18.44 0.98 -6.55
CA PRO A 61 17.23 1.28 -5.77
C PRO A 61 16.53 2.55 -6.26
N LEU A 62 15.20 2.52 -6.30
CA LEU A 62 14.42 3.68 -6.75
C LEU A 62 14.63 4.84 -5.80
N ALA A 63 15.10 5.97 -6.35
CA ALA A 63 15.43 7.17 -5.57
C ALA A 63 16.39 6.92 -4.38
N GLY A 64 17.28 5.91 -4.49
CA GLY A 64 18.27 5.58 -3.46
C GLY A 64 17.65 5.11 -2.13
N LYS A 65 16.40 4.64 -2.15
CA LYS A 65 15.67 4.24 -0.94
C LYS A 65 16.07 2.84 -0.48
N LYS A 66 16.05 2.63 0.83
CA LYS A 66 16.17 1.30 1.46
C LYS A 66 14.78 0.83 1.86
N GLY A 67 14.45 -0.42 1.53
CA GLY A 67 13.17 -1.02 1.88
C GLY A 67 13.06 -1.46 3.34
N ASP A 68 11.83 -1.48 3.85
CA ASP A 68 11.42 -2.07 5.13
C ASP A 68 10.52 -3.28 4.87
N PRO A 69 10.94 -4.51 5.24
CA PRO A 69 10.17 -5.72 4.96
C PRO A 69 8.83 -5.76 5.69
N ALA A 70 8.71 -5.18 6.88
CA ALA A 70 7.45 -5.19 7.63
C ALA A 70 6.40 -4.28 6.98
N ARG A 71 6.84 -3.15 6.40
CA ARG A 71 5.97 -2.32 5.54
C ARG A 71 5.67 -3.01 4.22
N GLY A 72 6.66 -3.71 3.66
CA GLY A 72 6.54 -4.48 2.43
C GLY A 72 5.44 -5.52 2.49
N GLU A 73 5.42 -6.35 3.53
CA GLU A 73 4.39 -7.36 3.74
C GLU A 73 2.99 -6.73 3.76
N LYS A 74 2.83 -5.64 4.53
CA LYS A 74 1.55 -4.91 4.61
C LYS A 74 1.10 -4.40 3.25
N LEU A 75 2.01 -3.87 2.44
CA LEU A 75 1.71 -3.37 1.09
C LEU A 75 1.39 -4.52 0.12
N PHE A 76 2.11 -5.63 0.23
CA PHE A 76 1.96 -6.83 -0.59
C PHE A 76 0.54 -7.41 -0.44
N VAL A 77 0.03 -7.50 0.78
CA VAL A 77 -1.31 -8.04 1.06
C VAL A 77 -2.44 -6.99 0.94
N ALA A 78 -2.13 -5.70 0.89
CA ALA A 78 -3.12 -4.64 0.90
C ALA A 78 -3.92 -4.55 -0.42
N ARG A 79 -5.22 -4.82 -0.36
CA ARG A 79 -6.18 -4.80 -1.50
C ARG A 79 -6.24 -3.48 -2.27
N LYS A 80 -5.95 -2.36 -1.61
CA LYS A 80 -5.97 -1.01 -2.22
C LYS A 80 -4.59 -0.54 -2.71
N LYS A 81 -3.57 -1.40 -2.59
CA LYS A 81 -2.16 -1.13 -2.92
C LYS A 81 -1.61 -2.25 -3.81
N GLY A 82 -0.72 -3.10 -3.29
CA GLY A 82 -0.09 -4.18 -4.06
C GLY A 82 -1.08 -5.26 -4.46
N ASN A 83 -1.94 -5.69 -3.54
CA ASN A 83 -2.93 -6.75 -3.74
C ASN A 83 -2.35 -8.00 -4.41
N CYS A 84 -1.10 -8.34 -4.10
CA CYS A 84 -0.30 -9.33 -4.82
C CYS A 84 -0.91 -10.74 -4.67
N LEU A 85 -1.50 -11.00 -3.50
CA LEU A 85 -2.20 -12.26 -3.20
C LEU A 85 -3.44 -12.51 -4.07
N ALA A 86 -3.98 -11.51 -4.77
CA ALA A 86 -5.07 -11.74 -5.71
C ALA A 86 -4.65 -12.56 -6.93
N CYS A 87 -3.34 -12.62 -7.23
CA CYS A 87 -2.81 -13.37 -8.36
C CYS A 87 -1.77 -14.41 -7.95
N HIS A 88 -1.04 -14.19 -6.87
CA HIS A 88 0.09 -15.03 -6.46
C HIS A 88 -0.18 -15.75 -5.15
N LYS A 89 0.28 -17.00 -5.09
CA LYS A 89 0.34 -17.80 -3.87
C LYS A 89 1.65 -17.58 -3.12
N VAL A 90 1.57 -17.49 -1.78
CA VAL A 90 2.72 -17.42 -0.86
C VAL A 90 2.44 -18.27 0.38
N GLU A 91 3.16 -19.38 0.56
CA GLU A 91 2.94 -20.32 1.66
C GLU A 91 3.21 -19.71 3.04
N GLN A 92 4.20 -18.83 3.14
CA GLN A 92 4.54 -18.10 4.37
C GLN A 92 3.41 -17.15 4.82
N LEU A 93 2.48 -16.81 3.93
CA LEU A 93 1.35 -15.92 4.19
C LEU A 93 0.01 -16.67 4.28
N LYS A 94 0.01 -17.97 4.55
CA LYS A 94 -1.21 -18.81 4.62
C LYS A 94 -2.30 -18.34 5.60
N GLN A 95 -1.98 -17.44 6.53
CA GLN A 95 -2.99 -16.76 7.37
C GLN A 95 -3.91 -15.84 6.56
N HIS A 96 -3.47 -15.38 5.39
CA HIS A 96 -4.30 -14.69 4.42
C HIS A 96 -4.98 -15.73 3.52
N LEU A 97 -6.30 -15.79 3.57
CA LEU A 97 -7.07 -16.77 2.80
C LEU A 97 -7.22 -16.34 1.33
N PHE A 98 -7.50 -17.31 0.45
CA PHE A 98 -7.85 -17.11 -0.95
C PHE A 98 -6.75 -16.45 -1.80
N HIS A 99 -5.56 -17.03 -1.77
CA HIS A 99 -4.51 -16.68 -2.73
C HIS A 99 -4.93 -17.06 -4.15
N GLY A 100 -4.61 -16.20 -5.12
CA GLY A 100 -4.80 -16.49 -6.53
C GLY A 100 -3.69 -17.38 -7.10
N GLU A 101 -3.98 -18.01 -8.23
CA GLU A 101 -3.08 -18.91 -8.97
C GLU A 101 -2.87 -18.45 -10.42
N ILE A 102 -3.16 -17.17 -10.70
CA ILE A 102 -3.01 -16.58 -12.04
C ILE A 102 -1.53 -16.28 -12.35
N GLY A 103 -0.81 -15.81 -11.35
CA GLY A 103 0.65 -15.64 -11.40
C GLY A 103 1.36 -16.85 -10.78
N PRO A 104 2.68 -16.99 -11.03
CA PRO A 104 3.47 -18.04 -10.40
C PRO A 104 3.47 -17.91 -8.87
N GLU A 105 3.68 -19.02 -8.19
CA GLU A 105 3.91 -19.02 -6.75
C GLU A 105 5.19 -18.23 -6.40
N LEU A 106 5.15 -17.44 -5.32
CA LEU A 106 6.25 -16.56 -4.91
C LEU A 106 6.94 -17.00 -3.60
N SER A 107 6.58 -18.16 -3.06
CA SER A 107 7.08 -18.69 -1.77
C SER A 107 8.62 -18.79 -1.71
N ASP A 108 9.30 -18.87 -2.84
CA ASP A 108 10.75 -18.99 -2.94
C ASP A 108 11.42 -18.07 -3.94
N VAL A 109 10.71 -17.03 -4.40
CA VAL A 109 11.17 -16.19 -5.50
C VAL A 109 12.55 -15.56 -5.24
N ALA A 110 12.92 -15.30 -3.98
CA ALA A 110 14.24 -14.77 -3.63
C ALA A 110 15.39 -15.76 -3.82
N SER A 111 15.10 -17.02 -4.12
CA SER A 111 16.10 -18.04 -4.46
C SER A 111 16.52 -17.96 -5.93
N ASN A 112 15.65 -17.43 -6.79
CA ASN A 112 15.80 -17.47 -8.24
C ASN A 112 15.81 -16.08 -8.90
N MET A 113 15.58 -15.01 -8.14
CA MET A 113 15.49 -13.65 -8.65
C MET A 113 16.28 -12.68 -7.78
N THR A 114 17.03 -11.81 -8.43
CA THR A 114 17.76 -10.72 -7.79
C THR A 114 16.81 -9.55 -7.47
N PRO A 115 17.13 -8.69 -6.48
CA PRO A 115 16.34 -7.48 -6.24
C PRO A 115 16.26 -6.55 -7.44
N ALA A 116 17.27 -6.55 -8.34
CA ALA A 116 17.26 -5.75 -9.55
C ALA A 116 16.19 -6.21 -10.55
N GLU A 117 16.05 -7.53 -10.73
CA GLU A 117 14.99 -8.13 -11.56
C GLU A 117 13.62 -7.94 -10.91
N MET A 118 13.50 -8.16 -9.59
CA MET A 118 12.25 -7.92 -8.84
C MET A 118 11.76 -6.49 -9.03
N ARG A 119 12.67 -5.51 -9.02
CA ARG A 119 12.33 -4.11 -9.26
C ARG A 119 11.76 -3.90 -10.65
N LEU A 120 12.33 -4.50 -11.70
CA LEU A 120 11.73 -4.41 -13.03
C LEU A 120 10.32 -5.03 -13.07
N ARG A 121 10.13 -6.19 -12.43
CA ARG A 121 8.81 -6.85 -12.36
C ARG A 121 7.75 -5.97 -11.68
N LEU A 122 8.11 -5.19 -10.67
CA LEU A 122 7.16 -4.29 -10.00
C LEU A 122 6.97 -2.96 -10.74
N VAL A 123 8.04 -2.40 -11.32
CA VAL A 123 8.00 -1.10 -12.00
C VAL A 123 7.23 -1.20 -13.32
N ASP A 124 7.65 -2.10 -14.20
CA ASP A 124 6.99 -2.35 -15.48
C ASP A 124 7.28 -3.77 -16.00
N PRO A 125 6.50 -4.79 -15.58
CA PRO A 125 6.74 -6.18 -15.98
C PRO A 125 6.55 -6.41 -17.48
N LYS A 126 5.90 -5.48 -18.19
CA LYS A 126 5.65 -5.54 -19.63
C LYS A 126 6.89 -5.35 -20.48
N ILE A 127 7.97 -4.83 -19.90
CA ILE A 127 9.29 -4.78 -20.56
C ILE A 127 9.81 -6.21 -20.76
N VAL A 128 9.62 -7.09 -19.76
CA VAL A 128 10.05 -8.49 -19.83
C VAL A 128 9.07 -9.36 -20.62
N ASN A 129 7.78 -9.15 -20.43
CA ASN A 129 6.73 -9.88 -21.14
C ASN A 129 5.57 -8.92 -21.49
N PRO A 130 5.50 -8.42 -22.74
CA PRO A 130 4.45 -7.49 -23.17
C PRO A 130 3.02 -7.98 -22.92
N GLU A 131 2.82 -9.30 -22.97
CA GLU A 131 1.51 -9.96 -22.80
C GLU A 131 1.14 -10.21 -21.33
N THR A 132 2.02 -9.86 -20.38
CA THR A 132 1.71 -10.09 -18.96
C THR A 132 0.53 -9.24 -18.50
N ILE A 133 -0.40 -9.87 -17.79
CA ILE A 133 -1.48 -9.17 -17.11
C ILE A 133 -1.02 -8.50 -15.81
N MET A 134 0.19 -8.81 -15.31
CA MET A 134 0.73 -8.20 -14.10
C MET A 134 0.77 -6.67 -14.28
N PRO A 135 0.21 -5.88 -13.35
CA PRO A 135 0.18 -4.42 -13.47
C PRO A 135 1.58 -3.79 -13.37
N SER A 136 1.80 -2.69 -14.09
CA SER A 136 2.96 -1.81 -13.88
C SER A 136 2.67 -0.88 -12.70
N PHE A 137 3.23 -1.16 -11.51
CA PHE A 137 2.86 -0.44 -10.29
C PHE A 137 3.49 0.95 -10.17
N HIS A 138 4.61 1.17 -10.85
CA HIS A 138 5.34 2.45 -10.85
C HIS A 138 5.34 3.11 -12.24
N LYS A 139 4.17 3.20 -12.88
CA LYS A 139 3.97 3.80 -14.22
C LYS A 139 2.81 4.80 -14.22
N VAL A 140 2.95 5.89 -14.99
CA VAL A 140 1.94 6.97 -15.10
C VAL A 140 1.60 7.36 -16.54
N LYS A 141 2.28 6.79 -17.54
CA LYS A 141 2.10 7.08 -18.98
C LYS A 141 1.63 5.82 -19.72
N GLY A 142 1.00 6.00 -20.88
CA GLY A 142 0.51 4.88 -21.70
C GLY A 142 -0.65 4.13 -21.06
N LEU A 143 -1.48 4.81 -20.26
CA LEU A 143 -2.61 4.24 -19.56
C LEU A 143 -3.92 4.78 -20.16
N HIS A 144 -4.95 3.93 -20.23
CA HIS A 144 -6.25 4.29 -20.81
C HIS A 144 -7.30 4.49 -19.71
N ARG A 145 -8.09 5.57 -19.81
CA ARG A 145 -9.26 5.83 -18.95
C ARG A 145 -8.96 5.77 -17.44
N VAL A 146 -7.80 6.30 -17.02
CA VAL A 146 -7.35 6.29 -15.62
C VAL A 146 -8.32 7.07 -14.71
N MET A 147 -8.69 6.47 -13.59
CA MET A 147 -9.49 7.11 -12.54
C MET A 147 -8.86 8.43 -12.09
N LYS A 148 -9.70 9.45 -11.82
CA LYS A 148 -9.25 10.80 -11.42
C LYS A 148 -8.20 10.79 -10.31
N LYS A 149 -8.37 9.94 -9.28
CA LYS A 149 -7.46 9.82 -8.13
C LYS A 149 -6.04 9.33 -8.46
N PHE A 150 -5.85 8.64 -9.59
CA PHE A 150 -4.55 8.08 -10.01
C PHE A 150 -3.95 8.80 -11.23
N LYS A 151 -4.61 9.85 -11.75
CA LYS A 151 -4.04 10.61 -12.88
C LYS A 151 -2.69 11.21 -12.49
N GLY A 152 -1.64 10.86 -13.25
CA GLY A 152 -0.27 11.34 -13.02
C GLY A 152 0.42 10.77 -11.77
N LYS A 153 -0.17 9.77 -11.10
CA LYS A 153 0.37 9.17 -9.88
C LYS A 153 0.53 7.65 -10.06
N PRO A 154 1.67 7.05 -9.67
CA PRO A 154 1.81 5.61 -9.71
C PRO A 154 0.94 4.96 -8.63
N VAL A 155 0.66 3.67 -8.77
CA VAL A 155 -0.09 2.89 -7.75
C VAL A 155 0.76 2.75 -6.48
N LEU A 156 2.05 2.47 -6.67
CA LEU A 156 3.06 2.40 -5.61
C LEU A 156 4.13 3.47 -5.84
N SER A 157 4.48 4.18 -4.78
CA SER A 157 5.64 5.08 -4.75
C SER A 157 6.96 4.31 -4.80
N ALA A 158 8.07 5.01 -5.05
CA ALA A 158 9.40 4.41 -5.04
C ALA A 158 9.69 3.68 -3.72
N GLN A 159 9.40 4.30 -2.57
CA GLN A 159 9.61 3.69 -1.26
C GLN A 159 8.75 2.43 -1.06
N GLU A 160 7.49 2.45 -1.51
CA GLU A 160 6.60 1.29 -1.38
C GLU A 160 7.09 0.10 -2.24
N ILE A 161 7.67 0.37 -3.42
CA ILE A 161 8.31 -0.66 -4.25
C ILE A 161 9.49 -1.27 -3.50
N GLU A 162 10.36 -0.44 -2.92
CA GLU A 162 11.51 -0.90 -2.13
C GLU A 162 11.11 -1.73 -0.91
N ASP A 163 10.06 -1.30 -0.21
CA ASP A 163 9.54 -2.02 0.94
C ASP A 163 9.04 -3.41 0.53
N ILE A 164 8.27 -3.51 -0.57
CA ILE A 164 7.82 -4.81 -1.10
C ILE A 164 9.01 -5.69 -1.50
N ILE A 165 10.02 -5.15 -2.18
CA ILE A 165 11.22 -5.92 -2.55
C ILE A 165 11.90 -6.45 -1.30
N ALA A 166 12.09 -5.62 -0.26
CA ALA A 166 12.70 -6.05 0.99
C ALA A 166 11.92 -7.20 1.66
N PHE A 167 10.59 -7.19 1.60
CA PHE A 167 9.76 -8.30 2.05
C PHE A 167 9.95 -9.56 1.18
N VAL A 168 9.83 -9.40 -0.15
CA VAL A 168 9.92 -10.50 -1.12
C VAL A 168 11.29 -11.20 -1.03
N GLN A 169 12.36 -10.47 -0.72
CA GLN A 169 13.69 -11.02 -0.48
C GLN A 169 13.78 -11.98 0.72
N THR A 170 12.79 -11.97 1.62
CA THR A 170 12.69 -12.92 2.73
C THR A 170 12.04 -14.25 2.32
N LEU A 171 11.37 -14.30 1.16
CA LEU A 171 10.69 -15.47 0.61
C LEU A 171 11.69 -16.40 -0.08
N LYS A 172 12.38 -17.21 0.73
CA LYS A 172 13.33 -18.22 0.28
C LYS A 172 12.76 -19.62 0.50
N MET A 173 13.22 -20.57 -0.31
CA MET A 173 12.95 -21.98 -0.06
C MET A 173 13.34 -22.34 1.39
N PRO A 174 12.49 -23.02 2.17
CA PRO A 174 12.96 -23.68 3.37
C PRO A 174 14.05 -24.66 2.95
N LYS A 175 15.21 -24.64 3.62
CA LYS A 175 16.26 -25.65 3.39
C LYS A 175 15.58 -27.01 3.51
N GLN A 176 15.59 -27.82 2.45
CA GLN A 176 15.11 -29.21 2.54
C GLN A 176 15.81 -29.85 3.74
N ALA A 177 15.03 -30.25 4.74
CA ALA A 177 15.53 -31.13 5.77
C ALA A 177 15.95 -32.40 5.03
N LYS A 178 17.26 -32.69 5.04
CA LYS A 178 17.79 -33.96 4.54
C LYS A 178 17.00 -35.06 5.26
N LYS A 179 16.18 -35.81 4.52
CA LYS A 179 15.63 -37.08 4.98
C LYS A 179 16.74 -38.12 5.00
#